data_AF-A0A2M7F366-F1
#
_entry.id   AF-A0A2M7F366-F1
#
_cell.length_a   1.000
_cell.length_b   1.000
_cell.length_c   1.000
_cell.angle_alpha   90.00
_cell.angle_beta   90.00
_cell.angle_gamma   90.00
#
_symmetry.space_group_name_H-M   'P 1'
#
loop_
_entity.id
_entity.type
_entity.pdbx_description
1 polymer ?
#
loop_
_entity_poly.entity_id
_entity_poly.type
_entity_poly.pdbx_seq_one_letter_code
_entity_poly.pdbx_strand_id
1 'polypeptide(L)'
;MTQSSSMGLTRRGILRAFAATAIIAAPTFANAAGFLRGAGDIRRIRMVSPRTGERIDTIYWIEGDYIPEALKEISLFMRDWRTNGVKTIDPRTIDIMAASHNLLGANEPYMMLSGYRSAQTNAMLRSKSRGVAKNSRHIIGEAADLRLGSRSVSQ
;
A
#
# COMPACT_ATOMS: atom_id res chain seq x y z
N MET A 1 -35.80 -15.67 50.00
CA MET A 1 -35.96 -15.14 48.63
C MET A 1 -34.63 -14.56 48.18
N THR A 2 -33.87 -15.29 47.37
CA THR A 2 -32.62 -14.81 46.75
C THR A 2 -32.97 -14.24 45.37
N GLN A 3 -32.87 -12.93 45.20
CA GLN A 3 -32.98 -12.31 43.88
C GLN A 3 -31.62 -12.41 43.18
N SER A 4 -31.50 -13.29 42.18
CA SER A 4 -30.41 -13.20 41.21
C SER A 4 -30.75 -12.12 40.20
N SER A 5 -30.07 -10.97 40.28
CA SER A 5 -30.08 -10.00 39.19
C SER A 5 -29.20 -10.53 38.06
N SER A 6 -29.82 -10.93 36.95
CA SER A 6 -29.08 -11.27 35.73
C SER A 6 -28.44 -10.00 35.18
N MET A 7 -27.10 -9.92 35.20
CA MET A 7 -26.35 -8.88 34.49
C MET A 7 -26.40 -9.16 32.98
N GLY A 8 -27.53 -8.89 32.35
CA GLY A 8 -27.69 -8.97 30.90
C GLY A 8 -26.95 -7.82 30.23
N LEU A 9 -26.13 -8.12 29.21
CA LEU A 9 -25.53 -7.13 28.32
C LEU A 9 -26.62 -6.24 27.71
N THR A 10 -26.70 -4.98 28.14
CA THR A 10 -27.67 -4.03 27.58
C THR A 10 -27.13 -3.41 26.30
N ARG A 11 -28.01 -3.09 25.34
CA ARG A 11 -27.64 -2.38 24.09
C ARG A 11 -26.87 -1.09 24.37
N ARG A 12 -27.24 -0.38 25.44
CA ARG A 12 -26.56 0.83 25.91
C ARG A 12 -25.17 0.55 26.49
N GLY A 13 -25.00 -0.58 27.19
CA GLY A 13 -23.69 -1.04 27.67
C GLY A 13 -22.72 -1.34 26.52
N ILE A 14 -23.20 -2.00 25.46
CA ILE A 14 -22.42 -2.28 24.24
C ILE A 14 -22.03 -0.99 23.52
N LEU A 15 -22.96 -0.05 23.33
CA LEU A 15 -22.67 1.23 22.68
C LEU A 15 -21.67 2.09 23.48
N ARG A 16 -21.74 2.08 24.81
CA ARG A 16 -20.76 2.76 25.67
C ARG A 16 -19.38 2.13 25.60
N ALA A 17 -19.30 0.79 25.59
CA ALA A 17 -18.05 0.08 25.41
C ALA A 17 -17.41 0.39 24.04
N PHE A 18 -18.21 0.46 22.98
CA PHE A 18 -17.76 0.82 21.62
C PHE A 18 -17.26 2.26 21.53
N ALA A 19 -17.96 3.21 22.16
CA ALA A 19 -17.53 4.61 22.24
C ALA A 19 -16.20 4.77 22.99
N ALA A 20 -16.01 4.02 24.10
CA ALA A 20 -14.74 4.02 24.83
C ALA A 20 -13.59 3.42 24.02
N THR A 21 -13.84 2.39 23.20
CA THR A 21 -12.80 1.82 22.31
C THR A 21 -12.44 2.75 21.16
N ALA A 22 -13.40 3.51 20.62
CA ALA A 22 -13.14 4.47 19.55
C ALA A 22 -12.21 5.62 19.99
N ILE A 23 -12.30 6.08 21.24
CA ILE A 23 -11.42 7.13 21.79
C ILE A 23 -9.98 6.60 21.95
N ILE A 24 -9.82 5.34 22.36
CA ILE A 24 -8.49 4.72 22.52
C ILE A 24 -7.81 4.45 21.17
N ALA A 25 -8.59 4.18 20.11
CA ALA A 25 -8.05 3.96 18.76
C ALA A 25 -7.79 5.26 17.97
N ALA A 26 -8.27 6.41 18.42
CA ALA A 26 -8.07 7.69 17.72
C ALA A 26 -6.59 8.05 17.41
N PRO A 27 -5.60 7.79 18.31
CA PRO A 27 -4.21 8.09 18.03
C PRO A 27 -3.62 7.27 16.88
N THR A 28 -4.03 6.00 16.72
CA THR A 28 -3.48 5.13 15.67
C THR A 28 -3.96 5.54 14.28
N PHE A 29 -5.22 5.98 14.15
CA PHE A 29 -5.74 6.53 12.89
C PHE A 29 -5.17 7.91 12.55
N ALA A 30 -4.92 8.77 13.55
CA ALA A 30 -4.27 10.07 13.32
C ALA A 30 -2.85 9.93 12.75
N ASN A 31 -2.09 8.93 13.22
CA ASN A 31 -0.73 8.67 12.73
C ASN A 31 -0.69 8.20 11.26
N ALA A 32 -1.70 7.44 10.81
CA ALA A 32 -1.78 7.00 9.41
C ALA A 32 -1.99 8.18 8.44
N ALA A 33 -2.84 9.14 8.80
CA ALA A 33 -3.01 10.37 8.03
C ALA A 33 -1.72 11.23 8.04
N GLY A 34 -1.01 11.27 9.17
CA GLY A 34 0.30 11.93 9.29
C GLY A 34 1.37 11.33 8.38
N PHE A 35 1.42 10.00 8.25
CA PHE A 35 2.36 9.32 7.36
C PHE A 35 2.20 9.77 5.90
N LEU A 36 0.95 9.85 5.41
CA LEU A 36 0.68 10.27 4.04
C LEU A 36 0.96 11.77 3.81
N ARG A 37 0.87 12.63 4.84
CA ARG A 37 1.34 14.02 4.75
C ARG A 37 2.85 14.10 4.49
N GLY A 38 3.62 13.11 4.94
CA GLY A 38 5.05 12.99 4.65
C GLY A 38 5.40 12.84 3.17
N ALA A 39 4.42 12.59 2.30
CA ALA A 39 4.63 12.55 0.85
C ALA A 39 4.80 13.95 0.20
N GLY A 40 4.35 15.03 0.86
CA GLY A 40 4.45 16.41 0.38
C GLY A 40 3.28 16.89 -0.51
N ASP A 41 3.29 18.19 -0.82
CA ASP A 41 2.28 18.93 -1.63
C ASP A 41 2.45 18.74 -3.15
N ILE A 42 3.58 18.14 -3.55
CA ILE A 42 3.83 17.60 -4.89
C ILE A 42 4.45 16.23 -4.69
N ARG A 43 3.78 15.17 -5.16
CA ARG A 43 4.27 13.79 -5.00
C ARG A 43 4.81 13.27 -6.32
N ARG A 44 6.06 12.83 -6.27
CA ARG A 44 6.81 12.29 -7.40
C ARG A 44 7.21 10.86 -7.10
N ILE A 45 7.14 9.99 -8.09
CA ILE A 45 7.66 8.64 -7.99
C ILE A 45 8.73 8.41 -9.06
N ARG A 46 9.84 7.79 -8.64
CA ARG A 46 10.97 7.44 -9.52
C ARG A 46 11.28 5.97 -9.35
N MET A 47 11.20 5.22 -10.44
CA MET A 47 11.39 3.77 -10.40
C MET A 47 12.12 3.24 -11.63
N VAL A 48 12.78 2.10 -11.45
CA VAL A 48 13.46 1.34 -12.50
C VAL A 48 13.02 -0.11 -12.41
N SER A 49 12.61 -0.70 -13.54
CA SER A 49 12.28 -2.11 -13.63
C SER A 49 13.50 -2.89 -14.11
N PRO A 50 14.12 -3.74 -13.28
CA PRO A 50 15.22 -4.59 -13.72
C PRO A 50 14.76 -5.72 -14.66
N ARG A 51 13.44 -5.94 -14.78
CA ARG A 51 12.85 -7.01 -15.61
C ARG A 51 12.60 -6.55 -17.04
N THR A 52 12.17 -5.30 -17.21
CA THR A 52 11.83 -4.71 -18.52
C THR A 52 12.86 -3.69 -18.99
N GLY A 53 13.74 -3.20 -18.11
CA GLY A 53 14.68 -2.11 -18.40
C GLY A 53 14.04 -0.71 -18.39
N GLU A 54 12.73 -0.64 -18.23
CA GLU A 54 11.97 0.61 -18.23
C GLU A 54 12.33 1.46 -17.01
N ARG A 55 12.23 2.79 -17.19
CA ARG A 55 12.36 3.78 -16.12
C ARG A 55 11.16 4.70 -16.15
N ILE A 56 10.68 5.09 -14.98
CA ILE A 56 9.63 6.10 -14.84
C ILE A 56 10.08 7.14 -13.84
N ASP A 57 9.77 8.39 -14.15
CA ASP A 57 10.03 9.54 -13.33
C ASP A 57 8.92 10.55 -13.56
N THR A 58 7.91 10.54 -12.67
CA THR A 58 6.68 11.29 -12.90
C THR A 58 6.11 11.87 -11.61
N ILE A 59 5.48 13.03 -11.74
CA ILE A 59 4.64 13.62 -10.69
C ILE A 59 3.23 13.07 -10.91
N TYR A 60 2.64 12.51 -9.86
CA TYR A 60 1.33 11.84 -9.98
C TYR A 60 0.25 12.48 -9.10
N TRP A 61 0.62 13.45 -8.27
CA TRP A 61 -0.30 14.17 -7.40
C TRP A 61 0.24 15.57 -7.12
N ILE A 62 -0.65 16.56 -7.12
CA ILE A 62 -0.38 17.98 -6.87
C ILE A 62 -1.53 18.55 -6.03
N GLU A 63 -1.20 19.19 -4.90
CA GLU A 63 -2.10 20.06 -4.11
C GLU A 63 -3.49 19.49 -3.76
N GLY A 64 -3.64 18.18 -3.64
CA GLY A 64 -4.91 17.53 -3.29
C GLY A 64 -5.35 16.49 -4.31
N ASP A 65 -4.93 16.66 -5.57
CA ASP A 65 -5.49 15.94 -6.69
C ASP A 65 -4.48 14.99 -7.33
N TYR A 66 -4.96 13.79 -7.69
CA TYR A 66 -4.20 12.86 -8.51
C TYR A 66 -4.24 13.29 -9.97
N ILE A 67 -3.14 13.04 -10.67
CA ILE A 67 -3.03 13.21 -12.12
C ILE A 67 -3.39 11.87 -12.79
N PRO A 68 -4.58 11.74 -13.42
CA PRO A 68 -5.04 10.44 -13.94
C PRO A 68 -4.12 9.82 -14.98
N GLU A 69 -3.48 10.65 -15.81
CA GLU A 69 -2.55 10.22 -16.86
C GLU A 69 -1.29 9.59 -16.26
N ALA A 70 -0.73 10.23 -15.23
CA ALA A 70 0.43 9.71 -14.50
C ALA A 70 0.10 8.39 -13.78
N LEU A 71 -1.11 8.28 -13.18
CA LEU A 71 -1.55 7.03 -12.56
C LEU A 71 -1.69 5.88 -13.57
N LYS A 72 -2.15 6.17 -14.79
CA LYS A 72 -2.21 5.18 -15.89
C LYS A 72 -0.81 4.76 -16.32
N GLU A 73 0.11 5.71 -16.46
CA GLU A 73 1.52 5.44 -16.79
C GLU A 73 2.19 4.57 -15.72
N ILE A 74 2.00 4.91 -14.44
CA ILE A 74 2.51 4.11 -13.31
C ILE A 74 1.90 2.70 -13.34
N SER A 75 0.60 2.58 -13.63
CA SER A 75 -0.07 1.28 -13.72
C SER A 75 0.47 0.41 -14.87
N LEU A 76 0.77 1.02 -16.02
CA LEU A 76 1.43 0.35 -17.14
C LEU A 76 2.87 -0.05 -16.79
N PHE A 77 3.63 0.83 -16.13
CA PHE A 77 4.98 0.53 -15.66
C PHE A 77 4.99 -0.63 -14.67
N MET A 78 3.99 -0.69 -13.77
CA MET A 78 3.84 -1.71 -12.74
C MET A 78 3.08 -2.95 -13.21
N ARG A 79 2.84 -3.12 -14.51
CA ARG A 79 2.15 -4.28 -15.10
C ARG A 79 2.85 -5.59 -14.76
N ASP A 80 2.12 -6.69 -14.91
CA ASP A 80 2.74 -8.01 -14.85
C ASP A 80 3.56 -8.23 -16.13
N TRP A 81 4.87 -8.04 -16.03
CA TRP A 81 5.77 -8.16 -17.18
C TRP A 81 5.78 -9.56 -17.82
N ARG A 82 5.37 -10.61 -17.10
CA ARG A 82 5.35 -11.98 -17.64
C ARG A 82 4.22 -12.22 -18.62
N THR A 83 3.08 -11.57 -18.37
CA THR A 83 1.86 -11.70 -19.19
C THR A 83 1.55 -10.42 -19.95
N ASN A 84 2.33 -9.36 -19.73
CA ASN A 84 2.07 -7.99 -20.16
C ASN A 84 0.69 -7.46 -19.69
N GLY A 85 0.09 -8.09 -18.67
CA GLY A 85 -1.24 -7.75 -18.18
C GLY A 85 -1.19 -6.49 -17.33
N VAL A 86 -2.01 -5.50 -17.67
CA VAL A 86 -2.11 -4.23 -16.95
C VAL A 86 -3.32 -4.25 -16.02
N LYS A 87 -3.15 -3.69 -14.82
CA LYS A 87 -4.24 -3.41 -13.89
C LYS A 87 -3.98 -2.06 -13.25
N THR A 88 -5.03 -1.28 -13.03
CA THR A 88 -4.93 -0.03 -12.27
C THR A 88 -4.33 -0.31 -10.91
N ILE A 89 -3.26 0.41 -10.58
CA ILE A 89 -2.67 0.41 -9.25
C ILE A 89 -3.43 1.40 -8.38
N ASP A 90 -3.73 0.99 -7.15
CA ASP A 90 -4.38 1.87 -6.18
C ASP A 90 -3.47 3.08 -5.90
N PRO A 91 -3.96 4.33 -6.07
CA PRO A 91 -3.16 5.52 -5.83
C PRO A 91 -2.58 5.58 -4.41
N ARG A 92 -3.27 5.01 -3.42
CA ARG A 92 -2.81 4.94 -2.03
C ARG A 92 -1.59 4.05 -1.87
N THR A 93 -1.42 3.03 -2.72
CA THR A 93 -0.19 2.24 -2.77
C THR A 93 0.98 3.13 -3.19
N ILE A 94 0.79 3.98 -4.20
CA ILE A 94 1.82 4.90 -4.69
C ILE A 94 2.15 5.97 -3.62
N ASP A 95 1.14 6.45 -2.90
CA ASP A 95 1.33 7.39 -1.78
C ASP A 95 2.18 6.81 -0.66
N ILE A 96 1.92 5.55 -0.28
CA ILE A 96 2.74 4.87 0.73
C ILE A 96 4.19 4.78 0.24
N MET A 97 4.41 4.50 -1.04
CA MET A 97 5.75 4.43 -1.61
C MET A 97 6.45 5.79 -1.57
N ALA A 98 5.77 6.88 -1.96
CA ALA A 98 6.32 8.23 -1.91
C ALA A 98 6.64 8.67 -0.47
N ALA A 99 5.70 8.45 0.46
CA ALA A 99 5.90 8.74 1.88
C ALA A 99 7.05 7.93 2.49
N SER A 100 7.14 6.63 2.18
CA SER A 100 8.27 5.79 2.61
C SER A 100 9.60 6.28 2.05
N HIS A 101 9.66 6.69 0.78
CA HIS A 101 10.88 7.20 0.16
C HIS A 101 11.38 8.45 0.85
N ASN A 102 10.47 9.40 1.11
CA ASN A 102 10.73 10.63 1.83
C ASN A 102 11.18 10.36 3.27
N LEU A 103 10.48 9.47 3.99
CA LEU A 103 10.83 9.10 5.37
C LEU A 103 12.23 8.49 5.47
N LEU A 104 12.63 7.69 4.48
CA LEU A 104 13.96 7.08 4.41
C LEU A 104 15.05 8.07 3.96
N GLY A 105 14.70 9.30 3.56
CA GLY A 105 15.62 10.31 3.05
C GLY A 105 16.47 9.80 1.88
N ALA A 106 15.91 8.90 1.06
CA ALA A 106 16.62 8.33 -0.08
C ALA A 106 16.54 9.27 -1.28
N ASN A 107 17.58 9.31 -2.11
CA ASN A 107 17.58 10.11 -3.35
C ASN A 107 17.63 9.28 -4.63
N GLU A 108 17.90 7.97 -4.51
CA GLU A 108 17.90 7.03 -5.62
C GLU A 108 16.47 6.60 -6.01
N PRO A 109 16.22 6.22 -7.28
CA PRO A 109 14.94 5.65 -7.67
C PRO A 109 14.73 4.27 -7.02
N TYR A 110 13.48 3.90 -6.78
CA TYR A 110 13.18 2.52 -6.41
C TYR A 110 13.55 1.55 -7.53
N MET A 111 14.11 0.41 -7.16
CA MET A 111 14.08 -0.77 -8.02
C MET A 111 12.73 -1.47 -7.83
N MET A 112 11.89 -1.44 -8.86
CA MET A 112 10.57 -2.07 -8.87
C MET A 112 10.69 -3.56 -9.23
N LEU A 113 10.56 -4.44 -8.24
CA LEU A 113 10.72 -5.88 -8.44
C LEU A 113 9.44 -6.54 -8.94
N SER A 114 8.28 -6.12 -8.40
CA SER A 114 6.97 -6.50 -8.92
C SER A 114 5.87 -5.53 -8.48
N GLY A 115 5.00 -5.16 -9.41
CA GLY A 115 3.76 -4.42 -9.14
C GLY A 115 2.56 -5.36 -9.20
N TYR A 116 1.64 -5.13 -10.13
CA TYR A 116 0.54 -6.05 -10.40
C TYR A 116 1.05 -7.45 -10.78
N ARG A 117 0.35 -8.49 -10.29
CA ARG A 117 0.55 -9.88 -10.69
C ARG A 117 -0.75 -10.46 -11.21
N SER A 118 -0.75 -10.98 -12.43
CA SER A 118 -1.88 -11.74 -12.95
C SER A 118 -2.18 -12.96 -12.08
N ALA A 119 -3.43 -13.44 -12.10
CA ALA A 119 -3.79 -14.66 -11.39
C ALA A 119 -2.92 -15.85 -11.83
N GLN A 120 -2.58 -15.92 -13.12
CA GLN A 120 -1.68 -16.91 -13.70
C GLN A 120 -0.26 -16.81 -13.11
N THR A 121 0.34 -15.62 -13.10
CA THR A 121 1.67 -15.41 -12.51
C THR A 121 1.66 -15.70 -11.01
N ASN A 122 0.64 -15.27 -10.27
CA ASN A 122 0.56 -15.56 -8.85
C ASN A 122 0.47 -17.07 -8.59
N ALA A 123 -0.37 -17.80 -9.34
CA ALA A 123 -0.46 -19.26 -9.24
C ALA A 123 0.87 -19.96 -9.58
N MET A 124 1.56 -19.49 -10.63
CA MET A 124 2.89 -20.00 -11.01
C MET A 124 3.94 -19.76 -9.92
N LEU A 125 3.95 -18.59 -9.28
CA LEU A 125 4.89 -18.32 -8.18
C LEU A 125 4.54 -19.14 -6.93
N ARG A 126 3.25 -19.36 -6.67
CA ARG A 126 2.77 -20.22 -5.57
C ARG A 126 3.14 -21.68 -5.72
N SER A 127 3.14 -22.21 -6.94
CA SER A 127 3.57 -23.60 -7.15
C SER A 127 5.07 -23.79 -6.87
N LYS A 128 5.85 -22.71 -6.97
CA LYS A 128 7.30 -22.71 -6.74
C LYS A 128 7.71 -22.31 -5.31
N SER A 129 6.83 -21.66 -4.55
CA SER A 129 7.13 -21.18 -3.20
C SER A 129 5.91 -21.11 -2.30
N ARG A 130 6.08 -21.50 -1.03
CA ARG A 130 5.05 -21.32 0.02
C ARG A 130 4.91 -19.87 0.48
N GLY A 131 5.84 -18.98 0.13
CA GLY A 131 5.85 -17.56 0.53
C GLY A 131 4.86 -16.68 -0.25
N VAL A 132 4.10 -17.24 -1.19
CA VAL A 132 3.15 -16.48 -2.03
C VAL A 132 1.71 -16.77 -1.60
N ALA A 133 1.01 -15.72 -1.18
CA ALA A 133 -0.38 -15.83 -0.76
C ALA A 133 -1.33 -16.11 -1.94
N LYS A 134 -2.36 -16.92 -1.71
CA LYS A 134 -3.42 -17.21 -2.72
C LYS A 134 -4.15 -15.93 -3.12
N ASN A 135 -4.55 -15.14 -2.12
CA ASN A 135 -5.29 -13.88 -2.29
C ASN A 135 -4.35 -12.69 -2.07
N SER A 136 -3.25 -12.65 -2.84
CA SER A 136 -2.24 -11.59 -2.72
C SER A 136 -2.80 -10.23 -3.14
N ARG A 137 -2.40 -9.17 -2.44
CA ARG A 137 -2.73 -7.77 -2.79
C ARG A 137 -2.13 -7.33 -4.15
N HIS A 138 -1.08 -8.00 -4.62
CA HIS A 138 -0.57 -7.79 -5.99
C HIS A 138 -1.60 -8.12 -7.08
N ILE A 139 -2.53 -9.06 -6.83
CA ILE A 139 -3.55 -9.44 -7.83
C ILE A 139 -4.60 -8.33 -8.00
N ILE A 140 -4.82 -7.53 -6.96
CA ILE A 140 -5.82 -6.46 -6.98
C ILE A 140 -5.23 -5.07 -7.21
N GLY A 141 -3.91 -4.97 -7.41
CA GLY A 141 -3.23 -3.70 -7.71
C GLY A 141 -2.92 -2.85 -6.48
N GLU A 142 -2.87 -3.46 -5.30
CA GLU A 142 -2.70 -2.75 -4.02
C GLU A 142 -1.32 -2.99 -3.37
N ALA A 143 -0.36 -3.58 -4.09
CA ALA A 143 0.95 -3.92 -3.56
C ALA A 143 2.07 -3.76 -4.59
N ALA A 144 3.27 -3.47 -4.06
CA ALA A 144 4.51 -3.37 -4.80
C ALA A 144 5.66 -3.99 -3.99
N ASP A 145 6.55 -4.70 -4.67
CA ASP A 145 7.83 -5.13 -4.14
C ASP A 145 8.91 -4.16 -4.61
N LEU A 146 9.59 -3.53 -3.67
CA LEU A 146 10.54 -2.45 -3.92
C LEU A 146 11.88 -2.77 -3.29
N ARG A 147 12.94 -2.19 -3.87
CA ARG A 147 14.26 -2.18 -3.27
C ARG A 147 14.92 -0.82 -3.45
N LEU A 148 15.65 -0.41 -2.42
CA LEU A 148 16.62 0.69 -2.47
C LEU A 148 18.01 0.07 -2.32
N GLY A 149 18.98 0.53 -3.11
CA GLY A 149 20.36 0.03 -3.04
C GLY A 149 21.10 0.53 -1.79
N SER A 150 20.74 1.72 -1.32
CA SER A 150 21.33 2.44 -0.20
C SER A 150 20.66 2.18 1.16
N ARG A 151 19.65 1.32 1.21
CA ARG A 151 18.88 1.00 2.42
C ARG A 151 18.75 -0.51 2.65
N SER A 152 18.67 -0.91 3.92
CA SER A 152 18.43 -2.29 4.37
C SER A 152 17.35 -2.30 5.46
N VAL A 153 16.64 -3.41 5.60
CA VAL A 153 15.60 -3.62 6.61
C VAL A 153 16.15 -3.79 8.04
N SER A 154 17.46 -3.94 8.18
CA SER A 154 18.15 -4.10 9.47
C SER A 154 18.80 -2.82 10.00
N GLN A 155 18.60 -1.70 9.33
CA GLN A 155 19.20 -0.40 9.68
C GLN A 155 18.48 0.27 10.85
#